data_AF-A0A849M4I7-F1
#
_entry.id   AF-A0A849M4I7-F1
#
_cell.length_a   1.000
_cell.length_b   1.000
_cell.length_c   1.000
_cell.angle_alpha   90.00
_cell.angle_beta   90.00
_cell.angle_gamma   90.00
#
_symmetry.space_group_name_H-M   'P 1'
#
loop_
_entity.id
_entity.type
_entity.pdbx_description
1 polymer ?
#
loop_
_entity_poly.entity_id
_entity_poly.type
_entity_poly.pdbx_seq_one_letter_code
_entity_poly.pdbx_strand_id
1 'polypeptide(L)'
;MPILKHHKNLSFKKWFAYPKGQQLLMIANELNRAKNWIIKNNIENVNLCYERAFELTDITISDNKWVGKRKELLRFGEYLAEQYTKPQKSLDINSQLYRGLIALSPESYNMLN
;
A
#
# COMPACT_ATOMS: atom_id res chain seq x y z
N MET A 1 -8.61 -8.43 15.91
CA MET A 1 -8.51 -8.13 14.47
C MET A 1 -8.34 -6.63 14.31
N PRO A 2 -7.46 -6.15 13.42
CA PRO A 2 -7.30 -4.71 13.23
C PRO A 2 -8.59 -4.08 12.72
N ILE A 3 -8.97 -2.94 13.30
CA ILE A 3 -10.11 -2.15 12.86
C ILE A 3 -9.65 -1.33 11.66
N LEU A 4 -10.43 -1.34 10.57
CA LEU A 4 -10.20 -0.46 9.41
C LEU A 4 -10.74 0.93 9.74
N LYS A 5 -9.86 1.83 10.18
CA LYS A 5 -10.16 3.22 10.55
C LYS A 5 -10.46 4.07 9.32
N HIS A 6 -9.70 3.91 8.24
CA HIS A 6 -9.85 4.74 7.03
C HIS A 6 -10.79 4.12 5.99
N HIS A 7 -10.98 2.81 5.99
CA HIS A 7 -11.80 2.07 5.02
C HIS A 7 -13.12 1.55 5.62
N LYS A 8 -13.98 2.46 6.11
CA LYS A 8 -15.21 2.13 6.86
C LYS A 8 -16.18 1.17 6.15
N ASN A 9 -16.19 1.20 4.81
CA ASN A 9 -17.09 0.37 3.98
C ASN A 9 -16.41 -0.89 3.41
N LEU A 10 -15.18 -1.18 3.85
CA LEU A 10 -14.44 -2.35 3.44
C LEU A 10 -14.46 -3.36 4.60
N SER A 11 -14.93 -4.57 4.32
CA SER A 11 -14.85 -5.69 5.25
C SER A 11 -13.74 -6.64 4.82
N PHE A 12 -13.21 -7.44 5.76
CA PHE A 12 -12.23 -8.49 5.45
C PHE A 12 -12.76 -9.46 4.38
N LYS A 13 -14.03 -9.88 4.50
CA LYS A 13 -14.67 -10.75 3.50
C LYS A 13 -14.68 -10.11 2.11
N LYS A 14 -15.03 -8.82 2.02
CA LYS A 14 -15.01 -8.08 0.74
C LYS A 14 -13.60 -7.93 0.20
N TRP A 15 -12.63 -7.60 1.06
CA TRP A 15 -11.23 -7.48 0.65
C TRP A 15 -10.64 -8.79 0.12
N PHE A 16 -10.89 -9.90 0.83
CA PHE A 16 -10.37 -11.22 0.45
C PHE A 16 -11.04 -11.78 -0.81
N ALA A 17 -12.22 -11.28 -1.19
CA ALA A 17 -12.84 -11.63 -2.47
C ALA A 17 -12.13 -11.00 -3.68
N TYR A 18 -11.34 -9.94 -3.49
CA TYR A 18 -10.62 -9.31 -4.60
C TYR A 18 -9.45 -10.18 -5.11
N PRO A 19 -9.20 -10.20 -6.43
CA PRO A 19 -7.99 -10.79 -7.01
C PRO A 19 -6.73 -10.10 -6.48
N LYS A 20 -5.59 -10.81 -6.53
CA LYS A 20 -4.29 -10.29 -6.06
C LYS A 20 -3.93 -8.94 -6.67
N GLY A 21 -4.04 -8.82 -7.99
CA GLY A 21 -3.72 -7.57 -8.69
C GLY A 21 -4.59 -6.41 -8.23
N GLN A 22 -5.89 -6.64 -8.01
CA GLN A 22 -6.79 -5.59 -7.50
C GLN A 22 -6.42 -5.14 -6.08
N GLN A 23 -6.05 -6.07 -5.19
CA GLN A 23 -5.58 -5.72 -3.84
C GLN A 23 -4.32 -4.84 -3.90
N LEU A 24 -3.33 -5.21 -4.74
CA LEU A 24 -2.12 -4.41 -4.93
C LEU A 24 -2.40 -3.04 -5.55
N LEU A 25 -3.25 -2.97 -6.58
CA LEU A 25 -3.62 -1.71 -7.23
C LEU A 25 -4.30 -0.74 -6.26
N MET A 26 -5.13 -1.24 -5.34
CA MET A 26 -5.76 -0.40 -4.32
C MET A 26 -4.73 0.16 -3.33
N ILE A 27 -3.73 -0.62 -2.91
CA ILE A 27 -2.61 -0.12 -2.10
C ILE A 27 -1.77 0.90 -2.91
N ALA A 28 -1.48 0.58 -4.18
CA ALA A 28 -0.70 1.43 -5.08
C ALA A 28 -1.36 2.78 -5.34
N ASN A 29 -2.70 2.82 -5.40
CA ASN A 29 -3.46 4.06 -5.54
C ASN A 29 -3.24 5.01 -4.35
N GLU A 30 -3.10 4.50 -3.13
CA GLU A 30 -2.76 5.35 -1.98
C GLU A 30 -1.34 5.92 -2.09
N LEU A 31 -0.37 5.14 -2.59
CA LEU A 31 0.99 5.66 -2.86
C LEU A 31 1.01 6.70 -3.99
N ASN A 32 0.16 6.55 -5.00
CA ASN A 32 0.03 7.54 -6.06
C ASN A 32 -0.64 8.84 -5.55
N ARG A 33 -1.62 8.74 -4.64
CA ARG A 33 -2.16 9.90 -3.93
C ARG A 33 -1.10 10.55 -3.05
N ALA A 34 -0.31 9.77 -2.33
CA ALA A 34 0.80 10.26 -1.52
C ALA A 34 1.77 11.08 -2.37
N LYS A 35 2.20 10.57 -3.55
CA LYS A 35 3.03 11.31 -4.52
C LYS A 35 2.49 12.71 -4.79
N ASN A 36 1.19 12.85 -5.08
CA ASN A 36 0.58 14.15 -5.38
C ASN A 36 0.65 15.11 -4.17
N TRP A 37 0.56 14.60 -2.95
CA TRP A 37 0.68 15.41 -1.73
C TRP A 37 2.13 15.74 -1.36
N ILE A 38 3.08 14.86 -1.65
CA ILE A 38 4.52 15.12 -1.48
C ILE A 38 4.92 16.30 -2.38
N ILE A 39 4.48 16.32 -3.65
CA ILE A 39 4.75 17.43 -4.58
C ILE A 39 4.22 18.76 -4.03
N LYS A 40 3.07 18.73 -3.34
CA LYS A 40 2.45 19.89 -2.68
C LYS A 40 3.03 20.22 -1.31
N ASN A 41 4.05 19.48 -0.87
CA ASN A 41 4.65 19.56 0.47
C ASN A 41 3.63 19.49 1.63
N ASN A 42 2.52 18.75 1.44
CA ASN A 42 1.48 18.58 2.46
C ASN A 42 1.69 17.27 3.21
N ILE A 43 2.54 17.30 4.23
CA ILE A 43 3.00 16.11 4.95
C ILE A 43 1.86 15.38 5.67
N GLU A 44 0.89 16.10 6.22
CA GLU A 44 -0.27 15.52 6.89
C GLU A 44 -1.09 14.63 5.94
N ASN A 45 -1.38 15.13 4.72
CA ASN A 45 -2.10 14.33 3.74
C ASN A 45 -1.27 13.15 3.20
N VAL A 46 0.06 13.28 3.12
CA VAL A 46 0.94 12.14 2.80
C VAL A 46 0.82 11.06 3.87
N ASN A 47 0.88 11.44 5.14
CA ASN A 47 0.74 10.51 6.26
C ASN A 47 -0.62 9.80 6.22
N LEU A 48 -1.72 10.51 5.95
CA LEU A 48 -3.04 9.90 5.79
C LEU A 48 -3.10 8.90 4.61
N CYS A 49 -2.36 9.14 3.53
CA CYS A 49 -2.24 8.16 2.43
C CYS A 49 -1.44 6.92 2.86
N TYR A 50 -0.35 7.10 3.61
CA TYR A 50 0.44 6.00 4.13
C TYR A 50 -0.31 5.17 5.18
N GLU A 51 -1.08 5.79 6.07
CA GLU A 51 -1.97 5.08 7.01
C GLU A 51 -2.97 4.19 6.25
N ARG A 52 -3.58 4.70 5.18
CA ARG A 52 -4.47 3.90 4.31
C ARG A 52 -3.74 2.75 3.63
N ALA A 53 -2.55 2.99 3.08
CA ALA A 53 -1.75 1.94 2.46
C ALA A 53 -1.33 0.86 3.47
N PHE A 54 -1.04 1.25 4.71
CA PHE A 54 -0.76 0.34 5.82
C PHE A 54 -1.94 -0.56 6.14
N GLU A 55 -3.12 0.02 6.36
CA GLU A 55 -4.31 -0.76 6.65
C GLU A 55 -4.56 -1.84 5.60
N LEU A 56 -4.47 -1.46 4.32
CA LEU A 56 -4.68 -2.36 3.20
C LEU A 56 -3.57 -3.44 3.12
N THR A 57 -2.32 -3.08 3.42
CA THR A 57 -1.20 -4.03 3.47
C THR A 57 -1.39 -5.06 4.58
N ASP A 58 -1.77 -4.62 5.78
CA ASP A 58 -1.96 -5.48 6.95
C ASP A 58 -3.05 -6.53 6.74
N ILE A 59 -4.20 -6.10 6.18
CA ILE A 59 -5.25 -7.06 5.84
C ILE A 59 -4.80 -7.98 4.70
N THR A 60 -3.99 -7.51 3.75
CA THR A 60 -3.46 -8.33 2.65
C THR A 60 -2.49 -9.40 3.13
N ILE A 61 -1.65 -9.11 4.12
CA ILE A 61 -0.75 -10.11 4.74
C ILE A 61 -1.54 -11.28 5.33
N SER A 62 -2.72 -10.99 5.90
CA SER A 62 -3.61 -11.98 6.51
C SER A 62 -4.34 -12.86 5.50
N ASP A 63 -4.33 -12.50 4.22
CA ASP A 63 -5.01 -13.25 3.15
C ASP A 63 -4.16 -14.45 2.71
N ASN A 64 -4.77 -15.64 2.67
CA ASN A 64 -4.09 -16.88 2.30
C ASN A 64 -3.58 -16.90 0.86
N LYS A 65 -4.14 -16.07 -0.04
CA LYS A 65 -3.62 -15.89 -1.39
C LYS A 65 -2.15 -15.46 -1.39
N TRP A 66 -1.69 -14.77 -0.36
CA TRP A 66 -0.35 -14.19 -0.29
C TRP A 66 0.69 -15.03 0.43
N VAL A 67 0.40 -16.25 0.88
CA VAL A 67 1.34 -17.10 1.66
C VAL A 67 2.75 -17.14 1.05
N GLY A 68 2.88 -17.33 -0.27
CA GLY A 68 4.18 -17.37 -0.97
C GLY A 68 4.92 -16.03 -1.09
N LYS A 69 4.29 -14.91 -0.73
CA LYS A 69 4.81 -13.53 -0.83
C LYS A 69 4.64 -12.72 0.45
N ARG A 70 4.19 -13.34 1.56
CA ARG A 70 3.98 -12.66 2.87
C ARG A 70 5.22 -11.93 3.37
N LYS A 71 6.41 -12.54 3.20
CA LYS A 71 7.68 -11.91 3.59
C LYS A 71 7.92 -10.60 2.84
N GLU A 72 7.60 -10.55 1.55
CA GLU A 72 7.79 -9.35 0.75
C GLU A 72 6.75 -8.27 1.09
N LEU A 73 5.50 -8.66 1.41
CA LEU A 73 4.50 -7.72 1.93
C LEU A 73 4.91 -7.13 3.28
N LEU A 74 5.49 -7.95 4.18
CA LEU A 74 6.02 -7.48 5.46
C LEU A 74 7.17 -6.51 5.27
N ARG A 75 8.14 -6.82 4.39
CA ARG A 75 9.25 -5.92 4.03
C ARG A 75 8.75 -4.61 3.42
N PHE A 76 7.74 -4.68 2.55
CA PHE A 76 7.09 -3.49 2.03
C PHE A 76 6.50 -2.64 3.16
N GLY A 77 5.82 -3.27 4.13
CA GLY A 77 5.30 -2.62 5.32
C GLY A 77 6.39 -1.95 6.17
N GLU A 78 7.52 -2.62 6.40
CA GLU A 78 8.67 -2.06 7.11
C GLU A 78 9.22 -0.81 6.41
N TYR A 79 9.37 -0.87 5.09
CA TYR A 79 9.89 0.25 4.31
C TYR A 79 8.91 1.43 4.23
N LEU A 80 7.61 1.14 4.17
CA LEU A 80 6.56 2.14 4.29
C LEU A 80 6.59 2.80 5.68
N ALA A 81 6.93 2.04 6.75
CA ALA A 81 6.96 2.53 8.12
C ALA A 81 8.13 3.48 8.32
N GLU A 82 9.27 3.11 7.77
CA GLU A 82 10.46 3.96 7.74
C GLU A 82 10.14 5.30 7.09
N GLN A 83 9.46 5.31 5.94
CA GLN A 83 9.04 6.57 5.31
C GLN A 83 7.98 7.33 6.09
N TYR A 84 7.03 6.64 6.72
CA TYR A 84 6.00 7.25 7.55
C TYR A 84 6.58 8.02 8.75
N THR A 85 7.66 7.53 9.35
CA THR A 85 8.29 8.20 10.52
C THR A 85 9.15 9.41 10.15
N LYS A 86 9.56 9.57 8.88
CA LYS A 86 10.40 10.69 8.46
C LYS A 86 9.64 12.03 8.46
N PRO A 87 10.25 13.13 8.93
CA PRO A 87 9.61 14.45 8.93
C PRO A 87 9.35 14.99 7.52
N GLN A 88 10.29 14.73 6.60
CA GLN A 88 10.14 15.04 5.18
C GLN A 88 9.92 13.74 4.40
N LYS A 89 9.05 13.81 3.38
CA LYS A 89 8.74 12.67 2.52
C LYS A 89 9.48 12.77 1.20
N SER A 90 10.06 11.66 0.75
CA SER A 90 10.82 11.62 -0.51
C SER A 90 9.96 11.10 -1.66
N LEU A 91 9.91 11.85 -2.77
CA LEU A 91 9.26 11.41 -4.00
C LEU A 91 9.91 10.16 -4.59
N ASP A 92 11.24 10.07 -4.53
CA ASP A 92 11.97 8.94 -5.05
C ASP A 92 11.63 7.67 -4.26
N ILE A 93 11.67 7.75 -2.91
CA ILE A 93 11.34 6.58 -2.10
C ILE A 93 9.87 6.18 -2.25
N ASN A 94 8.94 7.15 -2.33
CA ASN A 94 7.54 6.84 -2.64
C ASN A 94 7.39 6.11 -3.98
N SER A 95 8.19 6.49 -4.97
CA SER A 95 8.22 5.82 -6.28
C SER A 95 8.84 4.42 -6.20
N GLN A 96 9.85 4.21 -5.36
CA GLN A 96 10.43 2.89 -5.11
C GLN A 96 9.43 1.97 -4.41
N LEU A 97 8.72 2.45 -3.38
CA LEU A 97 7.61 1.74 -2.73
C LEU A 97 6.55 1.31 -3.75
N TYR A 98 6.13 2.23 -4.61
CA TYR A 98 5.14 1.95 -5.66
C TYR A 98 5.62 0.84 -6.61
N ARG A 99 6.85 0.97 -7.15
CA ARG A 99 7.41 -0.03 -8.08
C ARG A 99 7.59 -1.40 -7.41
N GLY A 100 8.11 -1.43 -6.18
CA GLY A 100 8.31 -2.65 -5.41
C GLY A 100 7.00 -3.39 -5.14
N LEU A 101 5.94 -2.66 -4.79
CA LEU A 101 4.60 -3.22 -4.58
C LEU A 101 4.04 -3.85 -5.85
N ILE A 102 4.10 -3.15 -6.98
CA ILE A 102 3.57 -3.64 -8.25
C ILE A 102 4.35 -4.87 -8.74
N ALA A 103 5.66 -4.93 -8.50
CA ALA A 103 6.50 -6.06 -8.86
C ALA A 103 6.14 -7.37 -8.12
N LEU A 104 5.28 -7.33 -7.09
CA LEU A 104 4.85 -8.53 -6.36
C LEU A 104 3.90 -9.44 -7.16
N SER A 105 3.35 -8.95 -8.27
CA SER A 105 2.43 -9.70 -9.15
C SER A 105 2.73 -9.37 -10.62
N PRO A 106 3.03 -10.38 -11.45
CA PRO A 106 3.17 -10.18 -12.91
C PRO A 106 1.94 -9.54 -13.54
N GLU A 107 0.74 -9.87 -13.04
CA GLU A 107 -0.53 -9.30 -13.51
C GLU A 107 -0.62 -7.80 -13.25
N SER A 108 -0.06 -7.33 -12.12
CA SER A 108 -0.04 -5.90 -11.77
C SER A 108 0.94 -5.12 -12.64
N TYR A 109 2.06 -5.73 -13.04
CA TYR A 109 3.00 -5.13 -13.99
C TYR A 109 2.39 -4.94 -15.38
N ASN A 110 1.62 -5.94 -15.86
CA ASN A 110 0.96 -5.87 -17.16
C ASN A 110 -0.20 -4.86 -17.23
N MET A 111 -0.76 -4.45 -16.10
CA MET A 111 -1.83 -3.43 -16.04
C MET A 111 -1.29 -1.99 -16.04
N LEU A 112 0.03 -1.79 -16.01
CA LEU A 112 0.68 -0.47 -16.09
C LEU A 112 1.26 -0.13 -17.46
N ASN A 113 1.31 -1.10 -18.39
CA ASN A 113 1.75 -0.94 -19.77
C ASN A 113 0.55 -1.02 -20.72
#